data_AF-A0A7S0M961-F1
#
_entry.id   AF-A0A7S0M961-F1
#
_cell.length_a   1.000
_cell.length_b   1.000
_cell.length_c   1.000
_cell.angle_alpha   90.00
_cell.angle_beta   90.00
_cell.angle_gamma   90.00
#
_symmetry.space_group_name_H-M   'P 1'
#
loop_
_entity.id
_entity.type
_entity.pdbx_description
1 polymer ?
#
loop_
_entity_poly.entity_id
_entity_poly.type
_entity_poly.pdbx_seq_one_letter_code
_entity_poly.pdbx_strand_id
1 'polypeptide(L)'
;MRAATKNRLVLPTLNTDSLWTVADQITSELLAAGVDFKDPASAVNTHRGLSLHFFAPNLENDSLKLPNIKEPAPRSERQQAVGLHRDSSNSGTWKPCSVLARINSAFVVEWAESNERGEVIRLFLMLASESAKSFAARIAQAVKARSRAESYLRYNLCIDHMPEDGNPPLSAQQVQRIQASALCTA
;
A
#
# COMPACT_ATOMS: atom_id res chain seq x y z
N MET A 1 46.67 8.44 8.35
CA MET A 1 45.79 8.29 7.17
C MET A 1 45.48 6.81 6.97
N ARG A 2 44.32 6.32 7.43
CA ARG A 2 43.87 4.93 7.19
C ARG A 2 42.78 4.97 6.13
N ALA A 3 43.05 4.38 4.96
CA ALA A 3 42.08 4.23 3.89
C ALA A 3 41.05 3.17 4.31
N ALA A 4 39.78 3.57 4.39
CA ALA A 4 38.66 2.67 4.63
C ALA A 4 38.31 1.95 3.32
N THR A 5 38.70 0.68 3.22
CA THR A 5 38.28 -0.24 2.16
C THR A 5 36.77 -0.40 2.24
N LYS A 6 36.03 0.23 1.31
CA LYS A 6 34.59 0.00 1.13
C LYS A 6 34.39 -1.44 0.65
N ASN A 7 34.05 -2.33 1.57
CA ASN A 7 33.49 -3.64 1.24
C ASN A 7 32.20 -3.42 0.47
N ARG A 8 32.28 -3.49 -0.87
CA ARG A 8 31.12 -3.52 -1.74
C ARG A 8 30.50 -4.91 -1.59
N LEU A 9 29.44 -5.01 -0.79
CA LEU A 9 28.60 -6.20 -0.72
C LEU A 9 28.03 -6.44 -2.13
N VAL A 10 28.66 -7.33 -2.88
CA VAL A 10 28.11 -7.83 -4.13
C VAL A 10 26.87 -8.61 -3.75
N LEU A 11 25.70 -8.00 -3.94
CA LEU A 11 24.43 -8.67 -3.79
C LEU A 11 24.42 -9.86 -4.77
N PRO A 12 24.06 -11.08 -4.32
CA PRO A 12 24.00 -12.22 -5.21
C PRO A 12 23.00 -11.91 -6.32
N THR A 13 23.45 -12.02 -7.58
CA THR A 13 22.59 -11.95 -8.76
C THR A 13 21.67 -13.17 -8.73
N LEU A 14 20.54 -13.04 -8.04
CA LEU A 14 19.51 -14.08 -8.00
C LEU A 14 19.00 -14.35 -9.42
N ASN A 15 18.95 -15.63 -9.78
CA ASN A 15 18.44 -16.09 -11.07
C ASN A 15 16.97 -15.63 -11.23
N THR A 16 16.56 -15.20 -12.42
CA THR A 16 15.19 -14.67 -12.66
C THR A 16 14.10 -15.68 -12.31
N ASP A 17 14.38 -16.98 -12.52
CA ASP A 17 13.47 -18.07 -12.17
C ASP A 17 13.21 -18.16 -10.66
N SER A 18 14.20 -17.79 -9.83
CA SER A 18 14.04 -17.76 -8.37
C SER A 18 13.12 -16.63 -7.90
N LEU A 19 13.05 -15.52 -8.64
CA LEU A 19 12.22 -14.37 -8.28
C LEU A 19 10.73 -14.63 -8.56
N TRP A 20 10.42 -15.43 -9.57
CA TRP A 20 9.04 -15.87 -9.83
C TRP A 20 8.52 -16.77 -8.71
N THR A 21 9.34 -17.71 -8.22
CA THR A 21 9.00 -18.53 -7.05
C THR A 21 8.72 -17.67 -5.82
N VAL A 22 9.52 -16.60 -5.64
CA VAL A 22 9.31 -15.63 -4.56
C VAL A 22 8.01 -14.84 -4.74
N ALA A 23 7.65 -14.45 -5.97
CA ALA A 23 6.38 -13.79 -6.25
C ALA A 23 5.16 -14.68 -5.93
N ASP A 24 5.24 -15.97 -6.26
CA ASP A 24 4.23 -16.95 -5.89
C ASP A 24 4.15 -17.13 -4.37
N GLN A 25 5.30 -17.19 -3.69
CA GLN A 25 5.35 -17.28 -2.24
C GLN A 25 4.71 -16.05 -1.58
N ILE A 26 5.02 -14.84 -2.03
CA ILE A 26 4.38 -13.60 -1.55
C ILE A 26 2.87 -13.69 -1.70
N THR A 27 2.39 -14.15 -2.86
CA THR A 27 0.95 -14.31 -3.12
C THR A 27 0.32 -15.28 -2.13
N SER A 28 0.95 -16.43 -1.86
CA SER A 28 0.44 -17.40 -0.89
C SER A 28 0.42 -16.88 0.54
N GLU A 29 1.46 -16.15 0.97
CA GLU A 29 1.58 -15.59 2.32
C GLU A 29 0.57 -14.45 2.54
N LEU A 30 0.34 -13.63 1.52
CA LEU A 30 -0.69 -12.59 1.55
C LEU A 30 -2.09 -13.18 1.63
N LEU A 31 -2.37 -14.23 0.85
CA LEU A 31 -3.65 -14.94 0.92
C LEU A 31 -3.87 -15.56 2.31
N ALA A 32 -2.83 -16.17 2.90
CA ALA A 32 -2.88 -16.67 4.28
C ALA A 32 -3.12 -15.55 5.31
N ALA A 33 -2.66 -14.34 5.04
CA ALA A 33 -2.94 -13.15 5.84
C ALA A 33 -4.31 -12.49 5.56
N GLY A 34 -5.13 -13.09 4.67
CA GLY A 34 -6.45 -12.58 4.29
C GLY A 34 -6.43 -11.40 3.32
N VAL A 35 -5.32 -11.21 2.61
CA VAL A 35 -5.13 -10.13 1.62
C VAL A 35 -5.05 -10.74 0.22
N ASP A 36 -6.08 -10.51 -0.57
CA ASP A 36 -6.10 -10.91 -1.99
C ASP A 36 -5.95 -9.69 -2.91
N PHE A 37 -4.92 -9.74 -3.75
CA PHE A 37 -4.66 -8.76 -4.80
C PHE A 37 -5.11 -9.25 -6.19
N LYS A 38 -5.45 -10.52 -6.38
CA LYS A 38 -5.95 -11.03 -7.66
C LYS A 38 -7.42 -10.68 -7.86
N ASP A 39 -8.22 -10.77 -6.80
CA ASP A 39 -9.64 -10.42 -6.86
C ASP A 39 -9.85 -8.91 -7.03
N PRO A 40 -10.37 -8.42 -8.17
CA PRO A 40 -10.62 -6.99 -8.37
C PRO A 40 -11.68 -6.42 -7.41
N ALA A 41 -12.55 -7.27 -6.85
CA ALA A 41 -13.56 -6.86 -5.87
C ALA A 41 -13.00 -6.74 -4.44
N SER A 42 -11.77 -7.20 -4.20
CA SER A 42 -11.13 -7.13 -2.90
C SER A 42 -10.99 -5.69 -2.43
N ALA A 43 -11.24 -5.47 -1.12
CA ALA A 43 -11.08 -4.18 -0.46
C ALA A 43 -9.66 -3.59 -0.63
N VAL A 44 -8.67 -4.45 -0.87
CA VAL A 44 -7.26 -4.08 -1.05
C VAL A 44 -7.02 -3.45 -2.42
N ASN A 45 -7.76 -3.94 -3.43
CA ASN A 45 -7.73 -3.44 -4.79
C ASN A 45 -8.68 -2.27 -5.00
N THR A 46 -9.52 -1.92 -4.05
CA THR A 46 -10.38 -0.74 -4.21
C THR A 46 -9.48 0.51 -4.31
N HIS A 47 -9.33 1.01 -5.55
CA HIS A 47 -8.48 2.15 -5.95
C HIS A 47 -8.77 3.44 -5.18
N ARG A 48 -9.87 3.47 -4.44
CA ARG A 48 -10.41 4.67 -3.85
C ARG A 48 -10.26 4.50 -2.36
N GLY A 49 -9.38 5.31 -1.74
CA GLY A 49 -9.60 5.67 -0.35
C GLY A 49 -10.97 6.36 -0.20
N LEU A 50 -11.20 7.05 0.91
CA LEU A 50 -12.30 8.00 0.98
C LEU A 50 -12.32 8.86 -0.29
N SER A 51 -13.44 8.82 -1.03
CA SER A 51 -13.56 9.56 -2.28
C SER A 51 -13.39 11.03 -1.97
N LEU A 52 -12.29 11.62 -2.45
CA LEU A 52 -12.02 13.04 -2.23
C LEU A 52 -12.89 13.93 -3.11
N HIS A 53 -13.70 13.37 -4.01
CA HIS A 53 -14.59 14.14 -4.89
C HIS A 53 -15.51 15.11 -4.12
N PHE A 54 -15.93 14.73 -2.91
CA PHE A 54 -16.74 15.63 -2.05
C PHE A 54 -15.94 16.79 -1.45
N PHE A 55 -14.64 16.61 -1.23
CA PHE A 55 -13.76 17.61 -0.60
C PHE A 55 -12.97 18.45 -1.62
N ALA A 56 -12.70 17.87 -2.80
CA ALA A 56 -11.96 18.45 -3.90
C ALA A 56 -12.51 17.89 -5.23
N PRO A 57 -13.58 18.48 -5.79
CA PRO A 57 -14.26 17.96 -6.98
C PRO A 57 -13.38 17.93 -8.23
N ASN A 58 -12.30 18.71 -8.25
CA ASN A 58 -11.34 18.78 -9.35
C ASN A 58 -10.12 17.86 -9.16
N LEU A 59 -10.02 17.16 -8.02
CA LEU A 59 -8.93 16.25 -7.75
C LEU A 59 -9.39 14.84 -8.11
N GLU A 60 -8.99 14.36 -9.29
CA GLU A 60 -9.09 12.93 -9.55
C GLU A 60 -8.32 12.19 -8.45
N ASN A 61 -8.96 11.21 -7.80
CA ASN A 61 -8.32 10.36 -6.78
C ASN A 61 -7.09 9.60 -7.33
N ASP A 62 -6.81 9.71 -8.63
CA ASP A 62 -6.04 8.77 -9.44
C ASP A 62 -4.84 9.42 -10.17
N SER A 63 -4.22 10.43 -9.55
CA SER A 63 -2.96 11.01 -10.06
C SER A 63 -1.73 10.15 -9.72
N LEU A 64 -1.86 8.83 -9.67
CA LEU A 64 -0.73 7.90 -9.80
C LEU A 64 -0.69 7.30 -11.21
N LYS A 65 -1.12 8.05 -12.23
CA LYS A 65 -0.57 7.82 -13.57
C LYS A 65 0.91 8.11 -13.48
N LEU A 66 1.66 7.03 -13.32
CA LEU A 66 3.11 7.02 -13.37
C LEU A 66 3.51 7.74 -14.66
N PRO A 67 4.17 8.91 -14.60
CA PRO A 67 4.68 9.51 -15.80
C PRO A 67 5.59 8.47 -16.47
N ASN A 68 5.47 8.32 -17.79
CA ASN A 68 6.38 7.48 -18.55
C ASN A 68 7.76 8.14 -18.50
N ILE A 69 8.56 7.83 -17.47
CA ILE A 69 9.85 8.48 -17.25
C ILE A 69 10.80 8.05 -18.35
N LYS A 70 11.16 9.00 -19.21
CA LYS A 70 12.26 8.87 -20.15
C LYS A 70 13.58 9.07 -19.43
N GLU A 71 14.36 7.99 -19.48
CA GLU A 71 15.77 7.79 -19.09
C GLU A 71 16.14 7.75 -17.60
N PRO A 72 16.69 6.61 -17.10
CA PRO A 72 17.27 6.52 -15.78
C PRO A 72 18.79 6.75 -15.82
N ALA A 73 19.33 7.13 -14.66
CA ALA A 73 20.75 7.22 -14.34
C ALA A 73 21.55 5.93 -14.69
N PRO A 74 22.89 6.04 -14.84
CA PRO A 74 23.74 4.94 -15.32
C PRO A 74 23.67 3.67 -14.47
N ARG A 75 23.83 2.53 -15.17
CA ARG A 75 23.64 1.10 -14.84
C ARG A 75 24.26 0.52 -13.55
N SER A 76 24.75 1.33 -12.61
CA SER A 76 25.80 0.88 -11.69
C SER A 76 25.38 0.12 -10.42
N GLU A 77 24.10 -0.09 -10.12
CA GLU A 77 23.65 -1.00 -9.03
C GLU A 77 22.14 -1.31 -9.16
N ARG A 78 21.76 -2.10 -10.17
CA ARG A 78 20.37 -2.59 -10.29
C ARG A 78 20.10 -3.61 -9.20
N GLN A 79 19.17 -3.31 -8.30
CA GLN A 79 18.75 -4.25 -7.26
C GLN A 79 17.57 -5.09 -7.75
N GLN A 80 17.67 -6.41 -7.62
CA GLN A 80 16.57 -7.31 -7.92
C GLN A 80 15.46 -7.17 -6.88
N ALA A 81 14.22 -7.17 -7.34
CA ALA A 81 13.03 -6.99 -6.51
C ALA A 81 11.82 -7.71 -7.11
N VAL A 82 10.76 -7.83 -6.32
CA VAL A 82 9.43 -8.26 -6.75
C VAL A 82 8.46 -7.13 -6.42
N GLY A 83 7.75 -6.65 -7.44
CA GLY A 83 6.83 -5.53 -7.34
C GLY A 83 5.40 -5.93 -7.67
N LEU A 84 4.42 -5.18 -7.14
CA LEU A 84 3.02 -5.32 -7.53
C LEU A 84 2.80 -4.63 -8.89
N HIS A 85 2.56 -5.42 -9.92
CA HIS A 85 2.11 -4.97 -11.22
C HIS A 85 0.58 -4.94 -11.26
N ARG A 86 0.00 -3.76 -11.43
CA ARG A 86 -1.47 -3.61 -11.55
C ARG A 86 -1.87 -3.59 -13.01
N ASP A 87 -2.92 -4.33 -13.32
CA ASP A 87 -3.53 -4.34 -14.64
C ASP A 87 -4.65 -3.28 -14.72
N SER A 88 -5.02 -2.93 -15.96
CA SER A 88 -6.17 -2.08 -16.31
C SER A 88 -7.50 -2.56 -15.68
N SER A 89 -7.61 -3.85 -15.41
CA SER A 89 -8.73 -4.51 -14.75
C SER A 89 -8.77 -4.34 -13.21
N ASN A 90 -7.86 -3.53 -12.63
CA ASN A 90 -7.71 -3.34 -11.19
C ASN A 90 -7.33 -4.61 -10.40
N SER A 91 -6.85 -5.63 -11.11
CA SER A 91 -6.18 -6.77 -10.49
C SER A 91 -4.68 -6.47 -10.30
N GLY A 92 -4.11 -6.95 -9.21
CA GLY A 92 -2.69 -6.80 -8.87
C GLY A 92 -1.99 -8.16 -8.91
N THR A 93 -0.93 -8.26 -9.70
CA THR A 93 -0.08 -9.46 -9.79
C THR A 93 1.34 -9.13 -9.36
N TRP A 94 1.99 -10.01 -8.61
CA TRP A 94 3.38 -9.82 -8.20
C TRP A 94 4.30 -10.29 -9.31
N LYS A 95 5.21 -9.42 -9.77
CA LYS A 95 6.14 -9.72 -10.86
C LYS A 95 7.58 -9.33 -10.50
N PRO A 96 8.58 -10.10 -10.95
CA PRO A 96 9.98 -9.71 -10.84
C PRO A 96 10.28 -8.40 -11.56
N CYS A 97 11.09 -7.56 -10.92
CA CYS A 97 11.50 -6.27 -11.45
C CYS A 97 12.91 -5.89 -10.97
N SER A 98 13.57 -5.02 -11.72
CA SER A 98 14.84 -4.43 -11.35
C SER A 98 14.65 -2.98 -10.94
N VAL A 99 15.10 -2.61 -9.75
CA VAL A 99 15.06 -1.23 -9.26
C VAL A 99 16.14 -0.42 -9.98
N LEU A 100 15.73 0.66 -10.66
CA LEU A 100 16.61 1.57 -11.40
C LEU A 100 17.01 2.77 -10.55
N ALA A 101 16.03 3.40 -9.89
CA ALA A 101 16.22 4.59 -9.10
C ALA A 101 15.16 4.69 -8.01
N ARG A 102 15.44 5.51 -7.00
CA ARG A 102 14.47 5.93 -6.01
C ARG A 102 14.19 7.41 -6.20
N ILE A 103 12.95 7.76 -6.48
CA ILE A 103 12.50 9.14 -6.61
C ILE A 103 11.52 9.40 -5.47
N ASN A 104 11.88 10.28 -4.54
CA ASN A 104 11.10 10.55 -3.33
C ASN A 104 10.82 9.28 -2.49
N SER A 105 9.54 8.89 -2.42
CA SER A 105 9.01 7.71 -1.72
C SER A 105 8.72 6.52 -2.64
N ALA A 106 8.90 6.68 -3.96
CA ALA A 106 8.65 5.65 -4.96
C ALA A 106 9.96 5.11 -5.56
N PHE A 107 9.90 3.87 -6.04
CA PHE A 107 10.99 3.21 -6.74
C PHE A 107 10.63 3.12 -8.22
N VAL A 108 11.51 3.60 -9.09
CA VAL A 108 11.41 3.36 -10.52
C VAL A 108 11.93 1.96 -10.78
N VAL A 109 11.08 1.10 -11.32
CA VAL A 109 11.36 -0.31 -11.60
C VAL A 109 11.22 -0.60 -13.09
N GLU A 110 12.02 -1.55 -13.57
CA GLU A 110 11.93 -2.14 -14.90
C GLU A 110 11.39 -3.58 -14.76
N TRP A 111 10.25 -3.87 -15.38
CA TRP A 111 9.61 -5.19 -15.28
C TRP A 111 10.34 -6.22 -16.15
N ALA A 112 10.54 -7.43 -15.64
CA ALA A 112 11.33 -8.46 -16.34
C ALA A 112 10.72 -8.96 -17.65
N GLU A 113 9.38 -8.98 -17.78
CA GLU A 113 8.70 -9.49 -18.99
C GLU A 113 8.56 -8.43 -20.08
N SER A 114 8.01 -7.26 -19.73
CA SER A 114 7.65 -6.22 -20.71
C SER A 114 8.78 -5.22 -20.97
N ASN A 115 9.83 -5.21 -20.14
CA ASN A 115 10.83 -4.13 -20.07
C ASN A 115 10.21 -2.73 -19.90
N GLU A 116 8.93 -2.68 -19.52
CA GLU A 116 8.25 -1.43 -19.22
C GLU A 116 8.76 -0.90 -17.88
N ARG A 117 8.70 0.42 -17.75
CA ARG A 117 9.06 1.11 -16.52
C ARG A 117 7.81 1.55 -15.82
N GLY A 118 7.79 1.34 -14.51
CA GLY A 118 6.76 1.87 -13.63
C GLY A 118 7.38 2.41 -12.36
N GLU A 119 6.63 3.21 -11.60
CA GLU A 119 6.98 3.51 -10.23
C GLU A 119 6.16 2.65 -9.28
N VAL A 120 6.82 2.09 -8.28
CA VAL A 120 6.20 1.24 -7.27
C VAL A 120 6.59 1.81 -5.92
N ILE A 121 5.60 2.08 -5.07
CA ILE A 121 5.86 2.54 -3.71
C ILE A 121 6.48 1.42 -2.88
N ARG A 122 7.24 1.80 -1.84
CA ARG A 122 7.92 0.84 -0.95
C ARG A 122 7.02 -0.27 -0.40
N LEU A 123 5.76 0.07 -0.09
CA LEU A 123 4.80 -0.89 0.45
C LEU A 123 4.53 -2.06 -0.51
N PHE A 124 4.58 -1.80 -1.82
CA PHE A 124 4.30 -2.77 -2.87
C PHE A 124 5.55 -3.27 -3.60
N LEU A 125 6.73 -3.09 -2.99
CA LEU A 125 8.01 -3.54 -3.52
C LEU A 125 8.79 -4.32 -2.47
N MET A 126 9.07 -5.59 -2.76
CA MET A 126 9.97 -6.43 -1.96
C MET A 126 11.34 -6.48 -2.60
N LEU A 127 12.37 -6.09 -1.86
CA LEU A 127 13.75 -6.25 -2.33
C LEU A 127 14.17 -7.72 -2.16
N ALA A 128 15.06 -8.20 -3.03
CA ALA A 128 15.50 -9.60 -2.97
C ALA A 128 16.26 -9.97 -1.67
N SER A 129 16.70 -8.98 -0.88
CA SER A 129 17.31 -9.17 0.44
C SER A 129 16.28 -9.34 1.56
N GLU A 130 14.98 -9.15 1.31
CA GLU A 130 13.92 -9.26 2.31
C GLU A 130 13.28 -10.66 2.30
N SER A 131 12.66 -11.04 3.43
CA SER A 131 11.90 -12.29 3.51
C SER A 131 10.43 -12.07 3.12
N ALA A 132 9.88 -12.97 2.29
CA ALA A 132 8.49 -12.92 1.84
C ALA A 132 7.48 -12.86 3.00
N LYS A 133 7.74 -13.59 4.10
CA LYS A 133 6.88 -13.61 5.28
C LYS A 133 6.82 -12.26 6.01
N SER A 134 7.98 -11.61 6.20
CA SER A 134 8.01 -10.28 6.84
C SER A 134 7.38 -9.21 5.96
N PHE A 135 7.57 -9.34 4.65
CA PHE A 135 6.96 -8.49 3.65
C PHE A 135 5.43 -8.60 3.64
N ALA A 136 4.89 -9.83 3.60
CA ALA A 136 3.45 -10.09 3.63
C ALA A 136 2.80 -9.57 4.92
N ALA A 137 3.42 -9.82 6.07
CA ALA A 137 2.94 -9.31 7.36
C ALA A 137 2.85 -7.77 7.38
N ARG A 138 3.86 -7.09 6.83
CA ARG A 138 3.87 -5.63 6.71
C ARG A 138 2.72 -5.10 5.84
N ILE A 139 2.46 -5.75 4.71
CA ILE A 139 1.34 -5.37 3.84
C ILE A 139 0.01 -5.59 4.55
N ALA A 140 -0.19 -6.76 5.16
CA ALA A 140 -1.43 -7.07 5.88
C ALA A 140 -1.69 -6.07 7.01
N GLN A 141 -0.66 -5.69 7.76
CA GLN A 141 -0.77 -4.66 8.79
C GLN A 141 -1.15 -3.29 8.19
N ALA A 142 -0.54 -2.90 7.07
CA ALA A 142 -0.85 -1.64 6.40
C ALA A 142 -2.30 -1.61 5.86
N VAL A 143 -2.77 -2.71 5.28
CA VAL A 143 -4.17 -2.86 4.81
C VAL A 143 -5.14 -2.73 5.97
N LYS A 144 -4.88 -3.42 7.09
CA LYS A 144 -5.70 -3.34 8.29
C LYS A 144 -5.70 -1.93 8.89
N ALA A 145 -4.54 -1.27 8.93
CA ALA A 145 -4.42 0.11 9.40
C ALA A 145 -5.19 1.08 8.51
N ARG A 146 -5.13 0.94 7.18
CA ARG A 146 -5.91 1.72 6.23
C ARG A 146 -7.41 1.57 6.48
N SER A 147 -7.91 0.33 6.60
CA SER A 147 -9.33 0.07 6.86
C SER A 147 -9.79 0.69 8.19
N ARG A 148 -8.98 0.59 9.25
CA ARG A 148 -9.28 1.22 10.54
C ARG A 148 -9.32 2.76 10.45
N ALA A 149 -8.34 3.35 9.77
CA ALA A 149 -8.27 4.80 9.58
C ALA A 149 -9.46 5.31 8.75
N GLU A 150 -9.85 4.60 7.70
CA GLU A 150 -11.00 4.92 6.87
C GLU A 150 -12.31 4.91 7.67
N SER A 151 -12.54 3.86 8.48
CA SER A 151 -13.71 3.79 9.36
C SER A 151 -13.74 4.92 10.39
N TYR A 152 -12.58 5.26 10.96
CA TYR A 152 -12.45 6.35 11.92
C TYR A 152 -12.76 7.72 11.29
N LEU A 153 -12.21 7.99 10.10
CA LEU A 153 -12.48 9.21 9.35
C LEU A 153 -13.96 9.33 8.96
N ARG A 154 -14.58 8.24 8.48
CA ARG A 154 -16.03 8.22 8.17
C ARG A 154 -16.90 8.49 9.38
N TYR A 155 -16.54 7.90 10.52
CA TYR A 155 -17.27 8.10 11.77
C TYR A 155 -17.24 9.57 12.19
N ASN A 156 -16.04 10.17 12.28
CA ASN A 156 -15.90 11.58 12.65
C ASN A 156 -16.64 12.50 11.66
N LEU A 157 -16.52 12.23 10.35
CA LEU A 157 -17.21 12.99 9.33
C LEU A 157 -18.74 12.97 9.51
N CYS A 158 -19.30 11.81 9.86
CA CYS A 158 -20.73 11.65 10.11
C CYS A 158 -21.19 12.45 11.33
N ILE A 159 -20.39 12.45 12.41
CA ILE A 159 -20.67 13.23 13.62
C ILE A 159 -20.62 14.73 13.31
N ASP A 160 -19.58 15.19 12.61
CA ASP A 160 -19.38 16.62 12.30
C ASP A 160 -20.48 17.19 11.40
N HIS A 161 -21.12 16.36 10.58
CA HIS A 161 -22.20 16.77 9.66
C HIS A 161 -23.59 16.29 10.09
N MET A 162 -23.74 15.85 11.34
CA MET A 162 -25.06 15.46 11.85
C MET A 162 -25.96 16.70 11.95
N PRO A 163 -27.11 16.74 11.26
CA PRO A 163 -28.01 17.89 11.36
C PRO A 163 -28.55 18.02 12.79
N GLU A 164 -28.42 19.23 13.35
CA GLU A 164 -28.95 19.55 14.68
C GLU A 164 -30.46 19.89 14.63
N ASP A 165 -30.98 20.23 13.45
CA ASP A 165 -32.35 20.69 13.26
C ASP A 165 -33.36 19.53 13.36
N GLY A 166 -34.25 19.61 14.35
CA GLY A 166 -35.41 18.72 14.51
C GLY A 166 -35.23 17.54 15.46
N ASN A 167 -34.07 17.41 16.13
CA ASN A 167 -33.91 16.39 17.17
C ASN A 167 -34.72 16.78 18.42
N PRO A 168 -35.69 15.94 18.87
CA PRO A 168 -36.40 16.21 20.11
C PRO A 168 -35.40 16.25 21.27
N PRO A 169 -35.58 17.15 22.26
CA PRO A 169 -34.70 17.21 23.42
C PRO A 169 -34.67 15.84 24.12
N LEU A 170 -33.48 15.41 24.54
CA LEU A 170 -33.32 14.16 25.27
C LEU A 170 -34.21 14.18 26.52
N SER A 171 -35.01 13.12 26.71
CA SER A 171 -35.77 12.96 27.94
C SER A 171 -34.83 12.81 29.14
N ALA A 172 -35.25 13.25 30.32
CA ALA A 172 -34.45 13.14 31.55
C ALA A 172 -33.96 11.70 31.81
N GLN A 173 -34.78 10.68 31.48
CA GLN A 173 -34.42 9.27 31.61
C GLN A 173 -33.34 8.82 30.61
N GLN A 174 -33.24 9.43 29.42
CA GLN A 174 -32.16 9.16 28.48
C GLN A 174 -30.85 9.78 28.95
N VAL A 175 -30.89 11.01 29.45
CA VAL A 175 -29.72 11.69 30.02
C VAL A 175 -29.15 10.89 31.20
N GLN A 176 -30.01 10.41 32.09
CA GLN A 176 -29.60 9.63 33.26
C GLN A 176 -28.95 8.29 32.87
N ARG A 177 -29.45 7.62 31.81
CA ARG A 177 -28.84 6.39 31.27
C ARG A 177 -27.48 6.64 30.63
N ILE A 178 -27.34 7.73 29.86
CA ILE A 178 -26.07 8.10 29.23
C ILE A 178 -25.02 8.43 30.29
N GLN A 179 -25.38 9.23 31.30
CA GLN A 179 -24.51 9.55 32.43
C GLN A 179 -24.09 8.30 33.21
N ALA A 180 -25.03 7.38 33.46
CA ALA A 180 -24.71 6.11 34.12
C ALA A 180 -23.73 5.26 33.30
N SER A 181 -23.88 5.19 31.98
CA SER A 181 -22.94 4.44 31.11
C SER A 181 -21.54 5.07 31.05
N ALA A 182 -21.45 6.40 31.09
CA ALA A 182 -20.18 7.13 31.05
C ALA A 182 -19.40 7.05 32.37
N LEU A 183 -20.11 6.95 33.50
CA LEU A 183 -19.50 6.79 34.83
C LEU A 183 -19.11 5.34 35.14
N CYS A 184 -19.71 4.37 34.46
CA CYS A 184 -19.45 2.94 34.69
C CYS A 184 -18.28 2.37 33.87
N THR A 185 -17.57 3.20 33.10
CA THR A 185 -16.40 2.81 32.29
C THR A 185 -15.04 3.01 33.02
N ALA A 186 -15.03 2.83 34.35
CA ALA A 186 -13.84 2.86 35.20
C ALA A 186 -13.44 1.46 35.67
#